data_AF-A0A9J7LMB0-F1
#
_entry.id   AF-A0A9J7LMB0-F1
#
_cell.length_a   1.000
_cell.length_b   1.000
_cell.length_c   1.000
_cell.angle_alpha   90.00
_cell.angle_beta   90.00
_cell.angle_gamma   90.00
#
_symmetry.space_group_name_H-M   'P 1'
#
loop_
_entity.id
_entity.type
_entity.pdbx_description
1 polymer ?
#
loop_
_entity_poly.entity_id
_entity_poly.type
_entity_poly.pdbx_seq_one_letter_code
_entity_poly.pdbx_strand_id
1 'polypeptide(L)'
;MMIKIHLGTSHGRDVMGYVATTHLQAYQGTRPVQTTQLTLMQTWLQEFRLSTKTGNETVAVDVVCGDFNFDNMSPGYKSSWTHPFMDVYQDVCSLQKGRDKPWTIGTEMRQVVLYDEAISTHGRMAATLRQRHLQGRYLLDATVRNPTMDMVWEEEKAVRHDEDDVPETSGRVRVDKVLYRTDALGGGCTVTPVRYRSVTHFAGLTDHVSVCLTFRMGRK
;
A
#
# COMPACT_ATOMS: atom_id res chain seq x y z
N MET A 1 -13.19 -4.07 7.05
CA MET A 1 -13.30 -4.19 8.52
C MET A 1 -12.74 -2.92 9.15
N MET A 2 -13.34 -2.40 10.23
CA MET A 2 -12.88 -1.21 10.97
C MET A 2 -12.87 -1.53 12.46
N ILE A 3 -11.80 -1.19 13.15
CA ILE A 3 -11.65 -1.42 14.60
C ILE A 3 -11.10 -0.19 15.29
N LYS A 4 -11.53 -0.01 16.54
CA LYS A 4 -10.99 0.95 17.49
C LYS A 4 -10.24 0.17 18.56
N ILE A 5 -9.01 0.58 18.86
CA ILE A 5 -8.08 -0.12 19.75
C ILE A 5 -7.72 0.81 20.90
N HIS A 6 -7.80 0.32 22.14
CA HIS A 6 -7.23 1.02 23.30
C HIS A 6 -5.73 0.74 23.37
N LEU A 7 -4.92 1.79 23.29
CA LEU A 7 -3.45 1.74 23.28
C LEU A 7 -2.85 2.08 24.66
N GLY A 8 -3.70 2.35 25.65
CA GLY A 8 -3.31 2.73 27.01
C GLY A 8 -3.87 4.10 27.42
N THR A 9 -3.29 4.68 28.46
CA THR A 9 -3.77 5.94 29.06
C THR A 9 -2.61 6.93 29.22
N SER A 10 -2.87 8.23 29.00
CA SER A 10 -1.91 9.32 29.10
C SER A 10 -2.58 10.58 29.65
N HIS A 11 -2.03 11.16 30.73
CA HIS A 11 -2.60 12.35 31.41
C HIS A 11 -4.11 12.23 31.71
N GLY A 12 -4.55 11.04 32.15
CA GLY A 12 -5.96 10.77 32.44
C GLY A 12 -6.87 10.71 31.21
N ARG A 13 -6.30 10.61 30.00
CA ARG A 13 -7.02 10.39 28.74
C ARG A 13 -6.70 9.02 28.16
N ASP A 14 -7.69 8.35 27.60
CA ASP A 14 -7.46 7.13 26.85
C ASP A 14 -6.81 7.44 25.50
N VAL A 15 -5.78 6.68 25.18
CA VAL A 15 -5.06 6.77 23.92
C VAL A 15 -5.61 5.69 23.00
N MET A 16 -6.23 6.11 21.90
CA MET A 16 -6.93 5.21 20.98
C MET A 16 -6.21 5.10 19.64
N GLY A 17 -6.36 3.97 18.98
CA GLY A 17 -5.97 3.75 17.59
C GLY A 17 -7.16 3.34 16.75
N TYR A 18 -7.21 3.77 15.50
CA TYR A 18 -8.15 3.29 14.49
C TYR A 18 -7.38 2.49 13.44
N VAL A 19 -7.91 1.32 13.09
CA VAL A 19 -7.38 0.50 12.01
C VAL A 19 -8.53 0.04 11.13
N ALA A 20 -8.40 0.28 9.83
CA ALA A 20 -9.30 -0.24 8.83
C ALA A 20 -8.53 -1.08 7.80
N THR A 21 -9.21 -2.10 7.29
CA THR A 21 -8.74 -2.86 6.13
C THR A 21 -9.80 -2.93 5.05
N THR A 22 -9.37 -2.82 3.80
CA THR A 22 -10.20 -2.83 2.60
C THR A 22 -9.61 -3.73 1.51
N HIS A 23 -10.45 -4.14 0.58
CA HIS A 23 -10.08 -4.74 -0.69
C HIS A 23 -10.93 -4.06 -1.77
N LEU A 24 -10.33 -3.17 -2.56
CA LEU A 24 -11.04 -2.38 -3.57
C LEU A 24 -11.23 -3.17 -4.87
N GLN A 25 -12.07 -2.69 -5.78
CA GLN A 25 -12.34 -3.33 -7.05
C GLN A 25 -11.05 -3.57 -7.86
N ALA A 26 -10.75 -4.84 -8.11
CA ALA A 26 -9.73 -5.26 -9.06
C ALA A 26 -10.21 -5.07 -10.51
N TYR A 27 -9.28 -4.83 -11.43
CA TYR A 27 -9.53 -4.85 -12.88
C TYR A 27 -10.77 -4.05 -13.32
N GLN A 28 -10.88 -2.81 -12.86
CA GLN A 28 -12.07 -1.97 -13.09
C GLN A 28 -12.33 -1.61 -14.57
N GLY A 29 -11.43 -2.00 -15.48
CA GLY A 29 -11.48 -1.62 -16.88
C GLY A 29 -11.50 -0.10 -17.04
N THR A 30 -12.50 0.42 -17.76
CA THR A 30 -12.66 1.86 -18.03
C THR A 30 -13.61 2.57 -17.04
N ARG A 31 -14.23 1.84 -16.11
CA ARG A 31 -15.22 2.41 -15.18
C ARG A 31 -14.52 2.95 -13.93
N PRO A 32 -14.92 4.11 -13.38
CA PRO A 32 -14.30 4.72 -12.21
C PRO A 32 -14.87 4.13 -10.89
N VAL A 33 -14.80 2.80 -10.73
CA VAL A 33 -15.36 2.11 -9.56
C VAL A 33 -14.53 2.43 -8.31
N GLN A 34 -13.20 2.40 -8.43
CA GLN A 34 -12.30 2.63 -7.31
C GLN A 34 -12.46 4.01 -6.70
N THR A 35 -12.65 5.07 -7.49
CA THR A 35 -12.85 6.43 -6.95
C THR A 35 -14.15 6.55 -6.17
N THR A 36 -15.21 5.88 -6.63
CA THR A 36 -16.48 5.79 -5.88
C THR A 36 -16.27 5.06 -4.55
N GLN A 37 -15.52 3.95 -4.55
CA GLN A 37 -15.20 3.22 -3.32
C GLN A 37 -14.31 4.04 -2.37
N LEU A 38 -13.35 4.82 -2.87
CA LEU A 38 -12.54 5.73 -2.05
C LEU A 38 -13.41 6.81 -1.39
N THR A 39 -14.38 7.36 -2.10
CA THR A 39 -15.35 8.33 -1.55
C THR A 39 -16.18 7.70 -0.43
N LEU A 40 -16.76 6.52 -0.68
CA LEU A 40 -17.56 5.80 0.32
C LEU A 40 -16.73 5.41 1.54
N MET A 41 -15.51 4.93 1.33
CA MET A 41 -14.59 4.58 2.41
C MET A 41 -14.26 5.81 3.27
N GLN A 42 -14.05 6.98 2.67
CA GLN A 42 -13.83 8.22 3.42
C GLN A 42 -15.01 8.53 4.35
N THR A 43 -16.24 8.44 3.84
CA THR A 43 -17.46 8.64 4.62
C THR A 43 -17.56 7.63 5.76
N TRP A 44 -17.42 6.33 5.48
CA TRP A 44 -17.56 5.28 6.48
C TRP A 44 -16.50 5.34 7.57
N LEU A 45 -15.26 5.69 7.24
CA LEU A 45 -14.20 5.89 8.24
C LEU A 45 -14.53 7.06 9.17
N GLN A 46 -15.09 8.14 8.63
CA GLN A 46 -15.52 9.28 9.44
C GLN A 46 -16.71 8.92 10.33
N GLU A 47 -17.73 8.25 9.80
CA GLU A 47 -18.90 7.80 10.54
C GLU A 47 -18.51 6.82 11.66
N PHE A 48 -17.61 5.87 11.38
CA PHE A 48 -17.11 4.93 12.38
C PHE A 48 -16.40 5.67 13.52
N ARG A 49 -15.52 6.64 13.20
CA ARG A 49 -14.84 7.44 14.21
C ARG A 49 -15.81 8.28 15.06
N LEU A 50 -16.81 8.88 14.44
CA LEU A 50 -17.80 9.68 15.16
C LEU A 50 -18.69 8.84 16.06
N SER A 51 -19.14 7.67 15.58
CA SER A 51 -20.03 6.77 16.33
C SER A 51 -19.33 6.00 17.46
N THR A 52 -18.02 5.78 17.35
CA THR A 52 -17.24 5.02 18.35
C THR A 52 -16.43 5.90 19.30
N LYS A 53 -16.42 7.22 19.12
CA LYS A 53 -15.72 8.15 20.01
C LYS A 53 -16.37 8.13 21.40
N THR A 54 -15.56 7.89 22.43
CA THR A 54 -16.06 7.76 23.81
C THR A 54 -15.33 8.72 24.74
N GLY A 55 -16.08 9.55 25.47
CA GLY A 55 -15.57 10.34 26.59
C GLY A 55 -14.32 11.17 26.27
N ASN A 56 -13.35 11.11 27.18
CA ASN A 56 -12.11 11.89 27.14
C ASN A 56 -10.96 11.07 26.54
N GLU A 57 -10.97 10.94 25.22
CA GLU A 57 -9.95 10.18 24.47
C GLU A 57 -9.09 11.06 23.56
N THR A 58 -7.94 10.52 23.18
CA THR A 58 -7.02 11.07 22.20
C THR A 58 -6.62 9.98 21.22
N VAL A 59 -6.68 10.27 19.92
CA VAL A 59 -6.27 9.32 18.89
C VAL A 59 -4.77 9.46 18.66
N ALA A 60 -4.03 8.36 18.80
CA ALA A 60 -2.61 8.33 18.50
C ALA A 60 -2.30 7.81 17.10
N VAL A 61 -3.17 6.98 16.50
CA VAL A 61 -2.95 6.48 15.15
C VAL A 61 -4.28 6.21 14.46
N ASP A 62 -4.33 6.46 13.16
CA ASP A 62 -5.47 6.16 12.30
C ASP A 62 -4.92 5.61 10.98
N VAL A 63 -5.08 4.30 10.77
CA VAL A 63 -4.48 3.52 9.70
C VAL A 63 -5.55 2.92 8.81
N VAL A 64 -5.33 3.00 7.50
CA VAL A 64 -6.10 2.24 6.49
C VAL A 64 -5.13 1.40 5.69
N CYS A 65 -5.40 0.10 5.56
CA CYS A 65 -4.53 -0.82 4.84
C CYS A 65 -5.30 -1.82 3.98
N GLY A 66 -4.57 -2.58 3.17
CA GLY A 66 -5.12 -3.67 2.36
C GLY A 66 -4.81 -3.50 0.88
N ASP A 67 -5.55 -4.22 0.06
CA ASP A 67 -5.40 -4.21 -1.38
C ASP A 67 -6.27 -3.12 -2.01
N PHE A 68 -5.62 -2.10 -2.55
CA PHE A 68 -6.31 -0.98 -3.19
C PHE A 68 -6.52 -1.21 -4.69
N ASN A 69 -5.93 -2.26 -5.28
CA ASN A 69 -6.02 -2.58 -6.70
C ASN A 69 -5.65 -1.44 -7.68
N PHE A 70 -4.88 -0.46 -7.19
CA PHE A 70 -4.30 0.61 -8.00
C PHE A 70 -2.93 1.00 -7.44
N ASP A 71 -1.99 1.37 -8.30
CA ASP A 71 -0.68 1.89 -7.89
C ASP A 71 -0.63 3.44 -7.97
N ASN A 72 0.48 4.07 -7.55
CA ASN A 72 0.65 5.53 -7.52
C ASN A 72 1.38 6.09 -8.76
N MET A 73 1.53 5.34 -9.85
CA MET A 73 2.40 5.71 -10.98
C MET A 73 1.75 5.49 -12.35
N SER A 74 1.01 4.39 -12.51
CA SER A 74 0.38 4.00 -13.77
C SER A 74 -0.68 4.99 -14.23
N PRO A 75 -0.72 5.32 -15.53
CA PRO A 75 -1.72 6.23 -16.09
C PRO A 75 -3.18 5.79 -15.88
N GLY A 76 -3.45 4.48 -15.96
CA GLY A 76 -4.80 3.91 -15.81
C GLY A 76 -5.40 4.10 -14.41
N TYR A 77 -4.55 4.40 -13.42
CA TYR A 77 -4.96 4.62 -12.03
C TYR A 77 -4.97 6.09 -11.61
N LYS A 78 -4.76 7.03 -12.55
CA LYS A 78 -4.63 8.46 -12.25
C LYS A 78 -5.76 9.03 -11.40
N SER A 79 -7.01 8.69 -11.73
CA SER A 79 -8.17 9.14 -10.97
C SER A 79 -8.14 8.63 -9.52
N SER A 80 -7.66 7.40 -9.28
CA SER A 80 -7.53 6.80 -7.96
C SER A 80 -6.39 7.42 -7.13
N TRP A 81 -5.17 7.55 -7.68
CA TRP A 81 -4.04 8.10 -6.90
C TRP A 81 -4.05 9.63 -6.77
N THR A 82 -4.88 10.34 -7.54
CA THR A 82 -5.14 11.78 -7.33
C THR A 82 -6.32 12.05 -6.39
N HIS A 83 -7.10 11.03 -6.02
CA HIS A 83 -8.33 11.19 -5.25
C HIS A 83 -8.09 11.91 -3.90
N PRO A 84 -8.99 12.80 -3.43
CA PRO A 84 -8.82 13.54 -2.17
C PRO A 84 -8.56 12.68 -0.92
N PHE A 85 -9.04 11.43 -0.94
CA PHE A 85 -8.72 10.44 0.09
C PHE A 85 -7.20 10.29 0.34
N MET A 86 -6.40 10.35 -0.72
CA MET A 86 -4.94 10.25 -0.66
C MET A 86 -4.26 11.51 -0.09
N ASP A 87 -4.98 12.63 0.00
CA ASP A 87 -4.50 13.84 0.69
C ASP A 87 -4.74 13.76 2.20
N VAL A 88 -5.73 12.96 2.62
CA VAL A 88 -6.06 12.73 4.03
C VAL A 88 -5.16 11.65 4.64
N TYR A 89 -5.00 10.53 3.93
CA TYR A 89 -4.19 9.40 4.37
C TYR A 89 -2.86 9.34 3.61
N GLN A 90 -1.77 9.56 4.34
CA GLN A 90 -0.42 9.60 3.82
C GLN A 90 0.11 8.19 3.53
N ASP A 91 0.88 8.08 2.44
CA ASP A 91 1.61 6.89 2.06
C ASP A 91 3.12 7.12 2.26
N VAL A 92 3.75 6.33 3.13
CA VAL A 92 5.21 6.45 3.39
C VAL A 92 6.05 6.14 2.15
N CYS A 93 5.51 5.37 1.20
CA CYS A 93 6.17 4.98 -0.03
C CYS A 93 6.04 6.03 -1.14
N SER A 94 5.05 6.92 -1.05
CA SER A 94 4.84 7.99 -2.03
C SER A 94 5.87 9.10 -1.84
N LEU A 95 6.49 9.54 -2.94
CA LEU A 95 7.26 10.78 -2.97
C LEU A 95 6.35 11.96 -3.29
N GLN A 96 5.48 11.77 -4.28
CA GLN A 96 4.41 12.68 -4.66
C GLN A 96 3.34 11.90 -5.46
N LYS A 97 2.21 12.54 -5.76
CA LYS A 97 1.19 11.97 -6.65
C LYS A 97 1.83 11.60 -8.01
N GLY A 98 1.66 10.36 -8.45
CA GLY A 98 2.26 9.88 -9.70
C GLY A 98 3.68 9.34 -9.56
N ARG A 99 4.29 9.34 -8.36
CA ARG A 99 5.68 8.92 -8.16
C ARG A 99 5.95 8.36 -6.76
N ASP A 100 6.39 7.12 -6.69
CA ASP A 100 6.89 6.52 -5.47
C ASP A 100 8.37 6.83 -5.20
N LYS A 101 8.82 6.61 -3.97
CA LYS A 101 10.22 6.77 -3.58
C LYS A 101 11.11 5.72 -4.26
N PRO A 102 12.38 6.01 -4.57
CA PRO A 102 13.25 5.10 -5.31
C PRO A 102 13.40 3.70 -4.70
N TRP A 103 13.36 3.59 -3.36
CA TRP A 103 13.53 2.33 -2.62
C TRP A 103 12.30 1.41 -2.64
N THR A 104 11.15 1.86 -3.15
CA THR A 104 9.94 1.03 -3.19
C THR A 104 10.05 -0.09 -4.22
N ILE A 105 9.18 -1.09 -4.11
CA ILE A 105 8.94 -2.09 -5.15
C ILE A 105 7.43 -2.27 -5.28
N GLY A 106 7.00 -2.83 -6.42
CA GLY A 106 5.65 -3.30 -6.62
C GLY A 106 5.28 -4.41 -5.64
N THR A 107 3.99 -4.66 -5.50
CA THR A 107 3.43 -5.73 -4.68
C THR A 107 2.61 -6.73 -5.49
N GLU A 108 2.17 -6.36 -6.69
CA GLU A 108 1.48 -7.26 -7.62
C GLU A 108 2.51 -8.07 -8.43
N MET A 109 2.46 -9.40 -8.32
CA MET A 109 3.35 -10.30 -9.04
C MET A 109 2.79 -10.70 -10.40
N ARG A 110 3.68 -11.06 -11.32
CA ARG A 110 3.31 -11.77 -12.56
C ARG A 110 2.97 -13.21 -12.22
N GLN A 111 1.72 -13.61 -12.42
CA GLN A 111 1.24 -14.95 -12.06
C GLN A 111 1.90 -16.05 -12.93
N VAL A 112 2.31 -15.74 -14.16
CA VAL A 112 3.04 -16.68 -15.05
C VAL A 112 4.33 -17.23 -14.46
N VAL A 113 4.99 -16.49 -13.56
CA VAL A 113 6.29 -16.85 -12.98
C VAL A 113 6.20 -17.13 -11.48
N LEU A 114 4.99 -17.29 -10.92
CA LEU A 114 4.76 -17.41 -9.48
C LEU A 114 5.52 -18.58 -8.82
N TYR A 115 5.75 -19.65 -9.59
CA TYR A 115 6.44 -20.86 -9.14
C TYR A 115 7.88 -20.97 -9.66
N ASP A 116 8.43 -19.89 -10.23
CA ASP A 116 9.82 -19.88 -10.70
C ASP A 116 10.79 -20.13 -9.53
N GLU A 117 11.86 -20.86 -9.80
CA GLU A 117 12.79 -21.32 -8.78
C GLU A 117 13.41 -20.13 -8.02
N ALA A 118 13.67 -19.03 -8.74
CA ALA A 118 14.27 -17.81 -8.20
C ALA A 118 13.41 -17.09 -7.13
N ILE A 119 12.12 -17.42 -7.00
CA ILE A 119 11.22 -16.86 -5.99
C ILE A 119 10.53 -17.92 -5.12
N SER A 120 10.91 -19.19 -5.27
CA SER A 120 10.28 -20.35 -4.61
C SER A 120 10.35 -20.37 -3.08
N THR A 121 11.24 -19.58 -2.46
CA THR A 121 11.39 -19.50 -1.00
C THR A 121 11.51 -18.05 -0.56
N HIS A 122 11.19 -17.76 0.71
CA HIS A 122 11.26 -16.40 1.23
C HIS A 122 12.64 -15.75 1.05
N GLY A 123 13.73 -16.53 1.23
CA GLY A 123 15.10 -16.07 1.07
C GLY A 123 15.44 -15.77 -0.39
N ARG A 124 15.04 -16.67 -1.30
CA ARG A 124 15.24 -16.51 -2.75
C ARG A 124 14.47 -15.31 -3.29
N MET A 125 13.18 -15.21 -2.97
CA MET A 125 12.34 -14.08 -3.34
C MET A 125 12.91 -12.75 -2.82
N ALA A 126 13.38 -12.70 -1.56
CA ALA A 126 14.00 -11.49 -1.01
C ALA A 126 15.31 -11.11 -1.72
N ALA A 127 16.14 -12.08 -2.10
CA ALA A 127 17.38 -11.84 -2.85
C ALA A 127 17.10 -11.38 -4.29
N THR A 128 16.10 -11.98 -4.94
CA THR A 128 15.67 -11.64 -6.30
C THR A 128 15.07 -10.24 -6.37
N LEU A 129 14.11 -9.92 -5.50
CA LEU A 129 13.42 -8.61 -5.51
C LEU A 129 14.30 -7.44 -5.06
N ARG A 130 15.47 -7.69 -4.46
CA ARG A 130 16.47 -6.64 -4.18
C ARG A 130 17.24 -6.20 -5.43
N GLN A 131 17.28 -7.02 -6.47
CA GLN A 131 17.99 -6.72 -7.71
C GLN A 131 17.08 -5.94 -8.64
N ARG A 132 17.43 -4.68 -8.92
CA ARG A 132 16.54 -3.76 -9.65
C ARG A 132 16.15 -4.30 -11.02
N HIS A 133 17.12 -4.87 -11.72
CA HIS A 133 16.96 -5.44 -13.07
C HIS A 133 16.09 -6.71 -13.12
N LEU A 134 15.85 -7.38 -11.99
CA LEU A 134 14.96 -8.54 -11.91
C LEU A 134 13.53 -8.19 -11.49
N GLN A 135 13.29 -6.97 -10.98
CA GLN A 135 11.96 -6.63 -10.46
C GLN A 135 10.88 -6.68 -11.55
N GLY A 136 11.15 -6.21 -12.77
CA GLY A 136 10.21 -6.25 -13.90
C GLY A 136 9.81 -7.66 -14.34
N ARG A 137 10.67 -8.66 -14.06
CA ARG A 137 10.44 -10.07 -14.39
C ARG A 137 9.39 -10.70 -13.50
N TYR A 138 9.34 -10.31 -12.23
CA TYR A 138 8.47 -10.94 -11.22
C TYR A 138 7.34 -10.04 -10.73
N LEU A 139 7.47 -8.72 -10.87
CA LEU A 139 6.49 -7.72 -10.47
C LEU A 139 5.99 -6.97 -11.70
N LEU A 140 4.73 -6.53 -11.66
CA LEU A 140 4.17 -5.76 -12.78
C LEU A 140 4.79 -4.36 -12.89
N ASP A 141 5.01 -3.95 -14.13
CA ASP A 141 5.51 -2.62 -14.48
C ASP A 141 4.38 -1.58 -14.34
N ALA A 142 4.68 -0.42 -13.76
CA ALA A 142 3.73 0.67 -13.57
C ALA A 142 3.46 1.47 -14.87
N THR A 143 3.13 0.75 -15.93
CA THR A 143 2.76 1.26 -17.26
C THR A 143 1.30 0.96 -17.59
N VAL A 144 0.52 0.53 -16.59
CA VAL A 144 -0.86 0.06 -16.75
C VAL A 144 -1.74 1.20 -17.28
N ARG A 145 -2.40 0.97 -18.41
CA ARG A 145 -3.37 1.91 -18.99
C ARG A 145 -4.81 1.44 -18.78
N ASN A 146 -5.03 0.14 -18.98
CA ASN A 146 -6.31 -0.52 -18.78
C ASN A 146 -6.10 -1.67 -17.79
N PRO A 147 -6.62 -1.57 -16.56
CA PRO A 147 -6.47 -2.65 -15.59
C PRO A 147 -7.44 -3.78 -15.93
N THR A 148 -6.92 -4.86 -16.52
CA THR A 148 -7.63 -6.10 -16.86
C THR A 148 -6.85 -7.31 -16.34
N MET A 149 -7.51 -8.46 -16.20
CA MET A 149 -6.85 -9.71 -15.78
C MET A 149 -5.66 -10.11 -16.66
N ASP A 150 -5.63 -9.68 -17.92
CA ASP A 150 -4.57 -10.08 -18.85
C ASP A 150 -3.18 -9.61 -18.39
N MET A 151 -3.11 -8.50 -17.65
CA MET A 151 -1.84 -7.91 -17.21
C MET A 151 -1.00 -8.83 -16.32
N VAL A 152 -1.62 -9.64 -15.47
CA VAL A 152 -0.90 -10.57 -14.57
C VAL A 152 -0.31 -11.77 -15.30
N TRP A 153 -0.81 -12.06 -16.51
CA TRP A 153 -0.35 -13.14 -17.36
C TRP A 153 0.68 -12.70 -18.40
N GLU A 154 1.00 -11.41 -18.49
CA GLU A 154 2.02 -10.92 -19.41
C GLU A 154 3.41 -11.33 -18.91
N GLU A 155 4.12 -12.13 -19.72
CA GLU A 155 5.55 -12.38 -19.54
C GLU A 155 6.36 -11.11 -19.83
N GLU A 156 7.41 -10.86 -19.04
CA GLU A 156 8.38 -9.82 -19.39
C GLU A 156 9.15 -10.25 -20.64
N LYS A 157 9.01 -9.48 -21.73
CA LYS A 157 9.59 -9.82 -23.03
C LYS A 157 11.13 -9.70 -23.10
N ALA A 158 11.77 -9.08 -22.10
CA ALA A 158 13.23 -8.88 -22.09
C ALA A 158 13.79 -8.86 -20.66
N VAL A 159 14.73 -9.76 -20.36
CA VAL A 159 15.56 -9.65 -19.16
C VAL A 159 16.57 -8.52 -19.39
N ARG A 160 16.55 -7.51 -18.52
CA ARG A 160 17.54 -6.42 -18.57
C ARG A 160 18.79 -6.86 -17.82
N HIS A 161 19.95 -6.72 -18.45
CA HIS A 161 21.23 -7.14 -17.86
C HIS A 161 21.93 -6.01 -17.11
N ASP A 162 21.66 -4.76 -17.47
CA ASP A 162 22.20 -3.57 -16.81
C ASP A 162 21.13 -2.88 -15.95
N GLU A 163 21.52 -2.36 -14.78
CA GLU A 163 20.62 -1.58 -13.91
C GLU A 163 20.30 -0.21 -14.52
N ASP A 164 21.22 0.38 -15.27
CA ASP A 164 21.02 1.69 -15.91
C ASP A 164 19.94 1.66 -17.00
N ASP A 165 19.66 0.48 -17.55
CA ASP A 165 18.64 0.26 -18.58
C ASP A 165 17.23 0.03 -17.99
N VAL A 166 17.09 -0.04 -16.66
CA VAL A 166 15.81 -0.37 -16.02
C VAL A 166 14.94 0.90 -15.87
N PRO A 167 13.81 1.01 -16.59
CA PRO A 167 12.90 2.15 -16.47
C PRO A 167 12.41 2.29 -15.03
N GLU A 168 12.17 3.53 -14.59
CA GLU A 168 11.67 3.83 -13.24
C GLU A 168 10.38 3.05 -12.91
N THR A 169 9.53 2.79 -13.91
CA THR A 169 8.25 2.07 -13.78
C THR A 169 8.39 0.56 -13.61
N SER A 170 9.56 -0.03 -13.88
CA SER A 170 9.66 -1.49 -13.95
C SER A 170 9.42 -2.13 -12.57
N GLY A 171 8.56 -3.14 -12.46
CA GLY A 171 8.22 -3.80 -11.19
C GLY A 171 7.70 -2.85 -10.10
N ARG A 172 6.89 -1.83 -10.45
CA ARG A 172 6.42 -0.78 -9.54
C ARG A 172 4.90 -0.79 -9.27
N VAL A 173 4.13 -1.74 -9.78
CA VAL A 173 2.70 -1.84 -9.44
C VAL A 173 2.54 -2.24 -7.98
N ARG A 174 2.41 -1.24 -7.10
CA ARG A 174 2.21 -1.40 -5.65
C ARG A 174 0.76 -1.14 -5.31
N VAL A 175 -0.05 -2.20 -5.30
CA VAL A 175 -1.49 -2.13 -5.01
C VAL A 175 -1.77 -2.21 -3.51
N ASP A 176 -0.94 -2.95 -2.77
CA ASP A 176 -1.05 -3.11 -1.32
C ASP A 176 -0.50 -1.89 -0.59
N LYS A 177 -1.30 -1.32 0.31
CA LYS A 177 -0.97 -0.06 1.00
C LYS A 177 -1.16 -0.18 2.50
N VAL A 178 -0.33 0.58 3.23
CA VAL A 178 -0.55 0.93 4.63
C VAL A 178 -0.48 2.45 4.71
N LEU A 179 -1.64 3.08 4.78
CA LEU A 179 -1.80 4.53 4.82
C LEU A 179 -2.12 4.99 6.23
N TYR A 180 -1.68 6.18 6.60
CA TYR A 180 -1.90 6.73 7.93
C TYR A 180 -2.18 8.22 7.88
N ARG A 181 -2.92 8.75 8.85
CA ARG A 181 -3.14 10.21 8.97
C ARG A 181 -2.70 10.73 10.34
N THR A 182 -2.15 11.94 10.36
CA THR A 182 -1.56 12.57 11.56
C THR A 182 -2.36 13.77 12.08
N ASP A 183 -3.37 14.22 11.35
CA ASP A 183 -4.26 15.32 11.74
C ASP A 183 -5.39 14.88 12.69
N ALA A 184 -5.65 13.57 12.76
CA ALA A 184 -6.52 12.99 13.78
C ALA A 184 -5.89 13.02 15.20
N LEU A 185 -4.61 13.38 15.31
CA LEU A 185 -3.84 13.32 16.54
C LEU A 185 -4.18 14.49 17.48
N GLY A 186 -5.10 14.25 18.40
CA GLY A 186 -5.33 15.15 19.54
C GLY A 186 -4.19 15.07 20.57
N GLY A 187 -4.20 15.98 21.56
CA GLY A 187 -3.59 15.72 22.87
C GLY A 187 -2.07 15.47 22.92
N GLY A 188 -1.28 16.02 21.99
CA GLY A 188 0.19 15.98 22.08
C GLY A 188 0.84 14.63 21.75
N CYS A 189 0.11 13.69 21.14
CA CYS A 189 0.72 12.45 20.64
C CYS A 189 1.36 12.68 19.26
N THR A 190 2.51 12.04 19.02
CA THR A 190 3.11 11.92 17.69
C THR A 190 3.16 10.48 17.26
N VAL A 191 2.89 10.23 15.98
CA VAL A 191 3.20 8.96 15.34
C VAL A 191 4.16 9.20 14.19
N THR A 192 5.24 8.45 14.21
CA THR A 192 6.25 8.50 13.16
C THR A 192 6.41 7.10 12.57
N PRO A 193 6.26 6.93 11.25
CA PRO A 193 6.65 5.69 10.59
C PRO A 193 8.15 5.50 10.76
N VAL A 194 8.57 4.35 11.27
CA VAL A 194 10.00 4.07 11.53
C VAL A 194 10.59 3.01 10.62
N ARG A 195 9.74 2.20 9.99
CA ARG A 195 10.20 1.08 9.17
C ARG A 195 9.09 0.60 8.25
N TYR A 196 9.40 0.52 6.97
CA TYR A 196 8.59 -0.16 5.96
C TYR A 196 9.32 -1.44 5.53
N ARG A 197 8.58 -2.53 5.30
CA ARG A 197 9.13 -3.81 4.82
C ARG A 197 8.21 -4.47 3.82
N SER A 198 8.80 -4.97 2.75
CA SER A 198 8.22 -6.04 1.93
C SER A 198 8.48 -7.39 2.62
N VAL A 199 7.47 -8.24 2.67
CA VAL A 199 7.46 -9.52 3.37
C VAL A 199 7.32 -10.65 2.35
N THR A 200 8.37 -11.45 2.20
CA THR A 200 8.45 -12.54 1.21
C THR A 200 8.14 -13.92 1.79
N HIS A 201 7.63 -13.99 3.02
CA HIS A 201 7.40 -15.26 3.73
C HIS A 201 6.30 -16.12 3.09
N PHE A 202 5.47 -15.53 2.24
CA PHE A 202 4.41 -16.23 1.50
C PHE A 202 4.81 -16.55 0.05
N ALA A 203 6.10 -16.63 -0.24
CA ALA A 203 6.63 -17.10 -1.51
C ALA A 203 5.95 -18.40 -1.96
N GLY A 204 5.40 -18.42 -3.17
CA GLY A 204 4.68 -19.56 -3.75
C GLY A 204 3.27 -19.80 -3.19
N LEU A 205 2.79 -19.00 -2.24
CA LEU A 205 1.45 -19.12 -1.63
C LEU A 205 0.48 -18.03 -2.08
N THR A 206 1.00 -16.90 -2.58
CA THR A 206 0.23 -15.77 -3.11
C THR A 206 1.07 -15.01 -4.12
N ASP A 207 0.38 -14.36 -5.05
CA ASP A 207 0.85 -13.42 -6.04
C ASP A 207 0.98 -11.97 -5.51
N HIS A 208 0.80 -11.74 -4.20
CA HIS A 208 1.05 -10.45 -3.57
C HIS A 208 2.28 -10.48 -2.66
N VAL A 209 3.12 -9.44 -2.78
CA VAL A 209 4.17 -9.16 -1.80
C VAL A 209 3.56 -8.43 -0.62
N SER A 210 3.39 -9.14 0.50
CA SER A 210 2.84 -8.54 1.72
C SER A 210 3.70 -7.37 2.22
N VAL A 211 3.06 -6.37 2.83
CA VAL A 211 3.73 -5.15 3.31
C VAL A 211 3.51 -4.93 4.80
N CYS A 212 4.50 -4.35 5.46
CA CYS A 212 4.43 -4.03 6.89
C CYS A 212 4.98 -2.62 7.14
N LEU A 213 4.24 -1.85 7.94
CA LEU A 213 4.66 -0.54 8.43
C LEU A 213 4.69 -0.54 9.95
N THR A 214 5.86 -0.21 10.51
CA THR A 214 6.02 -0.03 11.95
C THR A 214 5.97 1.45 12.29
N PHE A 215 5.19 1.77 13.32
CA PHE A 215 5.07 3.11 13.86
C PHE A 215 5.76 3.18 15.23
N ARG A 216 6.37 4.33 15.52
CA ARG A 216 6.76 4.71 16.88
C ARG A 216 5.81 5.78 17.37
N MET A 217 5.24 5.54 18.54
CA MET A 217 4.43 6.51 19.26
C MET A 217 5.32 7.32 20.18
N GLY A 218 5.28 8.64 20.06
CA GLY A 218 5.99 9.58 20.91
C GLY A 218 5.04 10.55 21.60
N ARG A 219 5.54 11.21 22.64
CA ARG A 219 4.89 12.38 23.25
C ARG A 219 5.58 13.63 22.70
N LYS A 220 4.79 14.66 22.35
CA LYS A 220 5.31 16.01 22.16
C LYS A 220 5.73 16.60 23.50
#